data_AF-A0A223ATJ1-F1
#
_entry.id   AF-A0A223ATJ1-F1
#
_cell.length_a   1.000
_cell.length_b   1.000
_cell.length_c   1.000
_cell.angle_alpha   90.00
_cell.angle_beta   90.00
_cell.angle_gamma   90.00
#
_symmetry.space_group_name_H-M   'P 1'
#
loop_
_entity.id
_entity.type
_entity.pdbx_description
1 polymer ?
#
loop_
_entity_poly.entity_id
_entity_poly.type
_entity_poly.pdbx_seq_one_letter_code
_entity_poly.pdbx_strand_id
1 'polypeptide(L)'
;MVRLIEHKRMVAVFIILILLVSTIVIIMMPKRTTEIKNNTVYMSGYYTEYPDKDDPRYYVEFKNDGTYVLMYDDSRRYEKNYNEEGDGSYPLIRIYFGKYEVQNNRYYIKPIEGASVGFKDVSSVKKNTINGYGHRNYINDKSVVGMILVKSKRGHYILGNLNPDRTSYNEDRNYYTLYNKSDIKKLPSSPEEFRNQFKMDKKAEQERLAEQNR
;
A
#
# COMPACT_ATOMS: atom_id res chain seq x y z
N MET A 1 -31.96 -16.76 -48.58
CA MET A 1 -30.76 -17.41 -48.01
C MET A 1 -29.64 -16.43 -47.68
N VAL A 2 -29.23 -15.53 -48.59
CA VAL A 2 -28.11 -14.57 -48.38
C VAL A 2 -28.28 -13.69 -47.13
N ARG A 3 -29.43 -13.03 -46.94
CA ARG A 3 -29.71 -12.20 -45.74
C ARG A 3 -29.62 -12.97 -44.41
N LEU A 4 -29.95 -14.26 -44.41
CA LEU A 4 -29.86 -15.11 -43.21
C LEU A 4 -28.39 -15.44 -42.87
N ILE A 5 -27.55 -15.62 -43.89
CA ILE A 5 -26.10 -15.85 -43.72
C ILE A 5 -25.43 -14.58 -43.22
N GLU A 6 -25.77 -13.41 -43.76
CA GLU A 6 -25.27 -12.11 -43.30
C GLU A 6 -25.71 -11.79 -41.87
N HIS A 7 -26.98 -12.03 -41.53
CA HIS A 7 -27.48 -11.87 -40.16
C HIS A 7 -26.75 -12.81 -39.18
N LYS A 8 -26.53 -14.08 -39.53
CA LYS A 8 -25.77 -15.02 -38.70
C LYS A 8 -24.31 -14.58 -38.51
N ARG A 9 -23.67 -14.06 -39.57
CA ARG A 9 -22.31 -13.48 -39.49
C ARG A 9 -22.27 -12.24 -38.60
N MET A 10 -23.24 -11.34 -38.73
CA MET A 10 -23.34 -10.14 -37.92
C MET A 10 -23.54 -10.47 -36.43
N VAL A 11 -24.44 -11.42 -36.13
CA VAL A 11 -24.64 -11.93 -34.76
C VAL A 11 -23.35 -12.55 -34.21
N ALA A 12 -22.63 -13.35 -35.00
CA ALA A 12 -21.36 -13.93 -34.58
C ALA A 12 -20.30 -12.87 -34.26
N VAL A 13 -20.19 -11.81 -35.08
CA VAL A 13 -19.29 -10.67 -34.82
C VAL A 13 -19.64 -9.96 -33.52
N PHE A 14 -20.92 -9.70 -33.25
CA PHE A 14 -21.36 -9.09 -32.00
C PHE A 14 -21.04 -9.96 -30.78
N ILE A 15 -21.25 -11.28 -30.87
CA ILE A 15 -20.89 -12.22 -29.78
C ILE A 15 -19.38 -12.17 -29.51
N ILE A 16 -18.55 -12.21 -30.55
CA ILE A 16 -17.09 -12.14 -30.41
C ILE A 16 -16.67 -10.81 -29.75
N LEU A 17 -17.28 -9.70 -30.17
CA LEU A 17 -17.00 -8.39 -29.57
C LEU A 17 -17.38 -8.34 -28.09
N ILE A 18 -18.54 -8.88 -27.71
CA ILE A 18 -18.99 -8.96 -26.32
C ILE A 18 -18.03 -9.82 -25.48
N LEU A 19 -17.59 -10.97 -26.02
CA LEU A 19 -16.62 -11.85 -25.36
C LEU A 19 -15.25 -11.19 -25.18
N LEU A 20 -14.80 -10.42 -26.18
CA LEU A 20 -13.54 -9.66 -26.08
C LEU A 20 -13.64 -8.59 -24.99
N VAL A 21 -14.71 -7.78 -25.01
CA VAL A 21 -14.91 -6.72 -24.02
C VAL A 21 -15.04 -7.31 -22.61
N SER A 22 -15.82 -8.37 -22.42
CA SER A 22 -15.98 -9.01 -21.11
C SER A 22 -14.67 -9.60 -20.59
N THR A 23 -13.87 -10.22 -21.46
CA THR A 23 -12.54 -10.75 -21.11
C THR A 23 -11.60 -9.64 -20.67
N ILE A 24 -11.56 -8.52 -21.40
CA ILE A 24 -10.74 -7.34 -21.04
C ILE A 24 -11.16 -6.81 -19.67
N VAL A 25 -12.46 -6.64 -19.42
CA VAL A 25 -12.99 -6.15 -18.14
C VAL A 25 -12.59 -7.08 -16.98
N ILE A 26 -12.71 -8.40 -17.15
CA ILE A 26 -12.33 -9.39 -16.13
C ILE A 26 -10.83 -9.37 -15.83
N ILE A 27 -9.99 -9.12 -16.83
CA ILE A 27 -8.53 -9.01 -16.66
C ILE A 27 -8.17 -7.68 -15.97
N MET A 28 -8.88 -6.60 -16.31
CA MET A 28 -8.60 -5.26 -15.79
C MET A 28 -9.07 -5.07 -14.35
N MET A 29 -10.06 -5.82 -13.89
CA MET A 29 -10.56 -5.72 -12.52
C MET A 29 -9.51 -6.19 -11.50
N PRO A 30 -9.27 -5.42 -10.42
CA PRO A 30 -8.45 -5.87 -9.33
C PRO A 30 -8.96 -7.17 -8.74
N LYS A 31 -8.05 -8.13 -8.48
CA LYS A 31 -8.39 -9.41 -7.84
C LYS A 31 -7.66 -9.50 -6.51
N ARG A 32 -8.35 -10.08 -5.53
CA ARG A 32 -7.75 -10.37 -4.23
C ARG A 32 -6.59 -11.35 -4.43
N THR A 33 -5.48 -11.07 -3.78
CA THR A 33 -4.24 -11.82 -3.94
C THR A 33 -4.34 -13.18 -3.27
N THR A 34 -4.16 -14.26 -4.02
CA THR A 34 -4.19 -15.66 -3.52
C THR A 34 -2.81 -16.27 -3.33
N GLU A 35 -1.78 -15.61 -3.87
CA GLU A 35 -0.37 -16.03 -3.87
C GLU A 35 0.54 -14.80 -3.75
N ILE A 36 1.62 -14.95 -2.97
CA ILE A 36 2.66 -13.94 -2.83
C ILE A 36 3.84 -14.31 -3.71
N LYS A 37 4.26 -13.35 -4.53
CA LYS A 37 5.41 -13.43 -5.41
C LYS A 37 6.40 -12.35 -4.97
N ASN A 38 7.66 -12.72 -4.89
CA ASN A 38 8.70 -11.77 -4.57
C ASN A 38 8.85 -10.72 -5.68
N ASN A 39 9.34 -9.54 -5.31
CA ASN A 39 9.54 -8.37 -6.16
C ASN A 39 8.26 -7.93 -6.90
N THR A 40 7.11 -8.18 -6.27
CA THR A 40 5.80 -7.72 -6.73
C THR A 40 5.25 -6.76 -5.68
N VAL A 41 4.88 -5.55 -6.12
CA VAL A 41 4.21 -4.58 -5.24
C VAL A 41 2.72 -4.90 -5.21
N TYR A 42 2.23 -5.27 -4.03
CA TYR A 42 0.83 -5.46 -3.75
C TYR A 42 0.25 -4.20 -3.11
N MET A 43 -0.96 -3.83 -3.50
CA MET A 43 -1.72 -2.74 -2.86
C MET A 43 -2.83 -3.34 -2.01
N SER A 44 -3.12 -2.72 -0.87
CA SER A 44 -4.17 -3.16 0.03
C SER A 44 -5.39 -2.24 -0.01
N GLY A 45 -6.58 -2.80 0.18
CA GLY A 45 -7.77 -2.02 0.52
C GLY A 45 -8.28 -2.33 1.92
N TYR A 46 -9.05 -1.41 2.48
CA TYR A 46 -9.63 -1.56 3.81
C TYR A 46 -10.64 -2.71 3.82
N TYR A 47 -10.57 -3.57 4.83
CA TYR A 47 -11.34 -4.80 4.93
C TYR A 47 -11.31 -5.64 3.66
N THR A 48 -12.39 -5.62 2.87
CA THR A 48 -12.58 -6.50 1.71
C THR A 48 -12.78 -5.75 0.40
N GLU A 49 -12.64 -4.42 0.43
CA GLU A 49 -12.91 -3.54 -0.70
C GLU A 49 -11.60 -3.15 -1.38
N TYR A 50 -11.65 -2.86 -2.68
CA TYR A 50 -10.51 -2.30 -3.39
C TYR A 50 -10.53 -0.79 -3.16
N PRO A 51 -9.40 -0.14 -2.81
CA PRO A 51 -9.43 1.25 -2.41
C PRO A 51 -9.84 2.16 -3.57
N ASP A 52 -10.70 3.13 -3.27
CA ASP A 52 -11.01 4.26 -4.17
C ASP A 52 -9.79 5.17 -4.33
N LYS A 53 -9.89 6.23 -5.13
CA LYS A 53 -8.71 7.07 -5.46
C LYS A 53 -8.14 7.81 -4.24
N ASP A 54 -9.01 8.23 -3.34
CA ASP A 54 -8.73 9.05 -2.16
C ASP A 54 -8.54 8.23 -0.88
N ASP A 55 -8.80 6.92 -0.93
CA ASP A 55 -8.62 6.04 0.22
C ASP A 55 -7.16 5.90 0.64
N PRO A 56 -6.88 5.85 1.95
CA PRO A 56 -5.58 5.43 2.46
C PRO A 56 -5.31 3.97 2.10
N ARG A 57 -4.04 3.62 1.89
CA ARG A 57 -3.68 2.24 1.56
C ARG A 57 -2.27 1.85 1.96
N TYR A 58 -2.07 0.55 2.12
CA TYR A 58 -0.74 -0.03 2.18
C TYR A 58 -0.27 -0.50 0.81
N TYR A 59 1.04 -0.46 0.62
CA TYR A 59 1.77 -1.17 -0.41
C TYR A 59 2.79 -2.07 0.26
N VAL A 60 2.93 -3.30 -0.22
CA VAL A 60 3.90 -4.25 0.32
C VAL A 60 4.63 -4.96 -0.81
N GLU A 61 5.94 -5.08 -0.65
CA GLU A 61 6.82 -5.83 -1.53
C GLU A 61 7.70 -6.76 -0.68
N PHE A 62 7.70 -8.05 -1.03
CA PHE A 62 8.60 -9.05 -0.44
C PHE A 62 9.76 -9.30 -1.40
N LYS A 63 11.00 -9.38 -0.88
CA LYS A 63 12.20 -9.56 -1.69
C LYS A 63 12.80 -10.95 -1.51
N ASN A 64 13.59 -11.37 -2.48
CA ASN A 64 14.21 -12.70 -2.49
C ASN A 64 15.23 -12.94 -1.36
N ASP A 65 15.77 -11.87 -0.78
CA ASP A 65 16.77 -11.90 0.30
C ASP A 65 16.14 -12.00 1.71
N GLY A 66 14.82 -12.23 1.80
CA GLY A 66 14.10 -12.28 3.08
C GLY A 66 13.78 -10.91 3.67
N THR A 67 13.96 -9.84 2.89
CA THR A 67 13.56 -8.48 3.30
C THR A 67 12.21 -8.07 2.70
N TYR A 68 11.60 -7.05 3.27
CA TYR A 68 10.37 -6.47 2.75
C TYR A 68 10.41 -4.94 2.78
N VAL A 69 9.53 -4.34 1.99
CA VAL A 69 9.19 -2.92 2.08
C VAL A 69 7.68 -2.80 2.28
N LEU A 70 7.26 -2.02 3.27
CA LEU A 70 5.85 -1.72 3.54
C LEU A 70 5.67 -0.21 3.58
N MET A 71 4.77 0.33 2.77
CA MET A 71 4.44 1.74 2.74
C MET A 71 2.97 1.95 3.07
N TYR A 72 2.66 2.83 4.02
CA TYR A 72 1.33 3.35 4.28
C TYR A 72 1.22 4.75 3.67
N ASP A 73 0.33 4.91 2.70
CA ASP A 73 0.05 6.19 2.05
C ASP A 73 -1.31 6.71 2.52
N ASP A 74 -1.26 7.72 3.37
CA ASP A 74 -2.42 8.44 3.90
C ASP A 74 -2.48 9.86 3.35
N SER A 75 -1.82 10.13 2.22
CA SER A 75 -1.71 11.47 1.64
C SER A 75 -2.83 11.81 0.64
N ARG A 76 -3.71 10.83 0.38
CA ARG A 76 -4.66 10.85 -0.74
C ARG A 76 -6.04 11.38 -0.41
N ARG A 77 -6.36 11.55 0.87
CA ARG A 77 -7.70 11.94 1.32
C ARG A 77 -7.99 13.40 0.96
N TYR A 78 -9.25 13.78 1.09
CA TYR A 78 -9.62 15.19 0.98
C TYR A 78 -9.19 15.98 2.22
N GLU A 79 -8.99 17.29 2.07
CA GLU A 79 -8.58 18.18 3.16
C GLU A 79 -9.48 18.05 4.39
N LYS A 80 -10.80 17.93 4.15
CA LYS A 80 -11.81 17.76 5.21
C LYS A 80 -11.63 16.50 6.05
N ASN A 81 -10.87 15.51 5.56
CA ASN A 81 -10.63 14.25 6.27
C ASN A 81 -9.43 14.29 7.20
N TYR A 82 -8.70 15.39 7.19
CA TYR A 82 -7.64 15.66 8.13
C TYR A 82 -8.15 16.64 9.18
N ASN A 83 -7.77 16.40 10.43
CA ASN A 83 -8.10 17.23 11.58
C ASN A 83 -9.62 17.37 11.84
N GLU A 84 -10.43 16.37 11.45
CA GLU A 84 -11.89 16.37 11.65
C GLU A 84 -12.26 16.58 13.12
N GLU A 85 -11.47 16.01 14.03
CA GLU A 85 -11.69 16.08 15.49
C GLU A 85 -10.80 17.12 16.19
N GLY A 86 -10.09 17.98 15.45
CA GLY A 86 -9.12 18.90 16.04
C GLY A 86 -7.84 18.21 16.56
N ASP A 87 -7.59 16.97 16.14
CA ASP A 87 -6.47 16.11 16.56
C ASP A 87 -5.10 16.50 15.96
N GLY A 88 -5.09 17.50 15.08
CA GLY A 88 -3.92 17.97 14.35
C GLY A 88 -3.46 17.01 13.27
N SER A 89 -4.29 16.06 12.81
CA SER A 89 -3.90 15.15 11.74
C SER A 89 -3.67 15.89 10.41
N TYR A 90 -2.74 15.37 9.62
CA TYR A 90 -2.30 15.95 8.35
C TYR A 90 -1.90 14.83 7.38
N PRO A 91 -1.82 15.09 6.06
CA PRO A 91 -1.45 14.08 5.08
C PRO A 91 -0.04 13.55 5.36
N LEU A 92 0.12 12.23 5.38
CA LEU A 92 1.39 11.59 5.70
C LEU A 92 1.63 10.32 4.89
N ILE A 93 2.91 10.00 4.69
CA ILE A 93 3.33 8.71 4.14
C ILE A 93 4.37 8.12 5.10
N ARG A 94 4.22 6.84 5.45
CA ARG A 94 5.20 6.08 6.26
C ARG A 94 5.71 4.91 5.44
N ILE A 95 6.99 4.65 5.50
CA ILE A 95 7.63 3.50 4.88
C ILE A 95 8.47 2.76 5.90
N TYR A 96 8.46 1.44 5.81
CA TYR A 96 9.18 0.54 6.69
C TYR A 96 9.98 -0.46 5.85
N PHE A 97 11.21 -0.66 6.26
CA PHE A 97 12.09 -1.68 5.71
C PHE A 97 12.38 -2.68 6.83
N GLY A 98 12.47 -3.96 6.48
CA GLY A 98 12.67 -4.97 7.51
C GLY A 98 12.86 -6.37 6.96
N LYS A 99 12.76 -7.33 7.86
CA LYS A 99 12.83 -8.76 7.55
C LYS A 99 11.47 -9.40 7.71
N TYR A 100 11.23 -10.44 6.92
CA TYR A 100 10.05 -11.27 7.10
C TYR A 100 10.42 -12.74 7.31
N GLU A 101 9.59 -13.42 8.08
CA GLU A 101 9.68 -14.88 8.29
C GLU A 101 8.38 -15.53 7.83
N VAL A 102 8.50 -16.69 7.18
CA VAL A 102 7.33 -17.44 6.70
C VAL A 102 7.16 -18.70 7.54
N GLN A 103 6.00 -18.83 8.19
CA GLN A 103 5.62 -20.02 8.94
C GLN A 103 4.17 -20.35 8.65
N ASN A 104 3.87 -21.59 8.25
CA ASN A 104 2.50 -22.04 7.97
C ASN A 104 1.70 -21.09 7.04
N ASN A 105 2.33 -20.62 5.95
CA ASN A 105 1.78 -19.65 5.00
C ASN A 105 1.40 -18.27 5.60
N ARG A 106 1.98 -17.92 6.77
CA ARG A 106 1.88 -16.61 7.40
C ARG A 106 3.23 -15.91 7.27
N TYR A 107 3.21 -14.63 6.88
CA TYR A 107 4.40 -13.80 6.80
C TYR A 107 4.41 -12.89 8.01
N TYR A 108 5.39 -13.08 8.88
CA TYR A 108 5.63 -12.23 10.04
C TYR A 108 6.59 -11.13 9.62
N ILE A 109 6.14 -9.89 9.66
CA ILE A 109 6.78 -8.74 9.02
C ILE A 109 7.27 -7.81 10.13
N LYS A 110 8.59 -7.74 10.35
CA LYS A 110 9.18 -6.94 11.42
C LYS A 110 10.08 -5.83 10.88
N PRO A 111 9.77 -4.55 11.15
CA PRO A 111 10.59 -3.44 10.67
C PRO A 111 11.93 -3.41 11.42
N ILE A 112 12.99 -3.05 10.70
CA ILE A 112 14.32 -2.76 11.24
C ILE A 112 14.65 -1.27 11.13
N GLU A 113 14.03 -0.57 10.18
CA GLU A 113 14.13 0.86 9.99
C GLU A 113 12.84 1.38 9.35
N GLY A 114 12.59 2.67 9.50
CA GLY A 114 11.45 3.32 8.87
C GLY A 114 11.70 4.81 8.66
N ALA A 115 10.95 5.35 7.72
CA ALA A 115 10.94 6.77 7.43
C ALA A 115 9.49 7.26 7.25
N SER A 116 9.29 8.54 7.43
CA SER A 116 7.99 9.17 7.20
C SER A 116 8.16 10.56 6.63
N VAL A 117 7.21 10.97 5.79
CA VAL A 117 7.06 12.36 5.37
C VAL A 117 5.70 12.89 5.80
N GLY A 118 5.71 14.11 6.31
CA GLY A 118 4.52 14.87 6.63
C GLY A 118 4.33 15.99 5.64
N PHE A 119 3.11 16.16 5.14
CA PHE A 119 2.73 17.30 4.32
C PHE A 119 2.02 18.32 5.19
N LYS A 120 2.12 19.60 4.82
CA LYS A 120 1.39 20.67 5.51
C LYS A 120 -0.12 20.55 5.28
N ASP A 121 -0.51 20.24 4.05
CA ASP A 121 -1.89 20.22 3.55
C ASP A 121 -1.96 19.43 2.22
N VAL A 122 -3.16 19.19 1.69
CA VAL A 122 -3.37 18.48 0.41
C VAL A 122 -2.76 19.24 -0.78
N SER A 123 -2.63 20.56 -0.70
CA SER A 123 -1.96 21.38 -1.73
C SER A 123 -0.47 21.04 -1.83
N SER A 124 0.16 20.80 -0.68
CA SER A 124 1.56 20.42 -0.56
C SER A 124 1.82 19.01 -1.08
N VAL A 125 0.87 18.09 -0.90
CA VAL A 125 0.89 16.75 -1.52
C VAL A 125 0.97 16.88 -3.04
N LYS A 126 0.09 17.69 -3.67
CA LYS A 126 0.09 17.90 -5.13
C LYS A 126 1.39 18.52 -5.67
N LYS A 127 2.08 19.31 -4.84
CA LYS A 127 3.37 19.93 -5.17
C LYS A 127 4.56 19.05 -4.81
N ASN A 128 4.31 17.90 -4.17
CA ASN A 128 5.32 16.98 -3.67
C ASN A 128 6.30 17.67 -2.69
N THR A 129 5.77 18.61 -1.90
CA THR A 129 6.53 19.41 -0.92
C THR A 129 6.22 18.94 0.49
N ILE A 130 7.24 18.48 1.21
CA ILE A 130 7.09 17.98 2.58
C ILE A 130 7.43 19.07 3.60
N ASN A 131 6.71 19.04 4.73
CA ASN A 131 6.92 19.91 5.88
C ASN A 131 7.68 19.21 7.01
N GLY A 132 7.96 17.91 6.87
CA GLY A 132 8.71 17.16 7.84
C GLY A 132 9.20 15.83 7.28
N TYR A 133 10.36 15.41 7.75
CA TYR A 133 10.93 14.10 7.48
C TYR A 133 11.31 13.45 8.80
N GLY A 134 10.81 12.23 9.02
CA GLY A 134 11.16 11.38 10.15
C GLY A 134 11.97 10.19 9.68
N HIS A 135 12.95 9.78 10.48
CA HIS A 135 13.70 8.54 10.29
C HIS A 135 13.89 7.86 11.65
N ARG A 136 13.67 6.55 11.72
CA ARG A 136 13.81 5.77 12.95
C ARG A 136 14.42 4.42 12.68
N ASN A 137 15.39 4.05 13.51
CA ASN A 137 15.96 2.71 13.56
C ASN A 137 15.22 1.88 14.62
N TYR A 138 14.87 0.64 14.28
CA TYR A 138 14.11 -0.29 15.12
C TYR A 138 14.88 -1.59 15.44
N ILE A 139 16.13 -1.75 15.00
CA ILE A 139 16.91 -2.99 15.13
C ILE A 139 16.90 -3.52 16.56
N ASN A 140 17.06 -2.63 17.55
CA ASN A 140 17.12 -2.97 18.97
C ASN A 140 15.82 -2.70 19.72
N ASP A 141 14.77 -2.24 19.05
CA ASP A 141 13.50 -1.89 19.66
C ASP A 141 12.62 -3.14 19.84
N LYS A 142 12.63 -3.70 21.04
CA LYS A 142 11.84 -4.88 21.40
C LYS A 142 10.33 -4.60 21.50
N SER A 143 9.94 -3.32 21.60
CA SER A 143 8.54 -2.91 21.72
C SER A 143 7.81 -2.92 20.37
N VAL A 144 8.55 -2.93 19.26
CA VAL A 144 7.94 -2.89 17.94
C VAL A 144 7.20 -4.18 17.65
N VAL A 145 5.88 -4.05 17.59
CA VAL A 145 4.97 -5.09 17.12
C VAL A 145 4.91 -4.99 15.61
N GLY A 146 5.37 -6.04 14.94
CA GLY A 146 5.30 -6.15 13.48
C GLY A 146 3.87 -6.31 12.96
N MET A 147 3.76 -6.45 11.63
CA MET A 147 2.51 -6.85 10.99
C MET A 147 2.55 -8.32 10.62
N ILE A 148 1.40 -8.87 10.28
CA ILE A 148 1.28 -10.23 9.76
C ILE A 148 0.48 -10.21 8.46
N LEU A 149 0.95 -11.01 7.50
CA LEU A 149 0.19 -11.34 6.31
C LEU A 149 -0.29 -12.78 6.41
N VAL A 150 -1.61 -12.99 6.38
CA VAL A 150 -2.22 -14.32 6.52
C VAL A 150 -3.14 -14.64 5.37
N LYS A 151 -3.22 -15.92 5.00
CA LYS A 151 -4.21 -16.40 4.04
C LYS A 151 -5.55 -16.61 4.76
N SER A 152 -6.59 -15.91 4.32
CA SER A 152 -7.93 -16.04 4.87
C SER A 152 -8.55 -17.40 4.53
N LYS A 153 -9.65 -17.76 5.22
CA LYS A 153 -10.43 -18.97 4.90
C LYS A 153 -10.94 -18.99 3.45
N ARG A 154 -11.09 -17.81 2.84
CA ARG A 154 -11.50 -17.63 1.43
C ARG A 154 -10.31 -17.57 0.47
N GLY A 155 -9.11 -17.95 0.93
CA GLY A 155 -7.93 -18.16 0.08
C GLY A 155 -7.18 -16.89 -0.35
N HIS A 156 -7.53 -15.70 0.14
CA HIS A 156 -6.83 -14.45 -0.18
C HIS A 156 -6.02 -13.91 1.00
N TYR A 157 -5.00 -13.12 0.71
CA TYR A 157 -4.11 -12.57 1.72
C TYR A 157 -4.64 -11.29 2.36
N ILE A 158 -4.53 -11.23 3.69
CA ILE A 158 -4.92 -10.12 4.54
C ILE A 158 -3.69 -9.66 5.33
N LEU A 159 -3.40 -8.37 5.27
CA LEU A 159 -2.41 -7.68 6.09
C LEU A 159 -3.10 -7.16 7.35
N GLY A 160 -2.54 -7.45 8.52
CA GLY A 160 -3.11 -7.01 9.79
C GLY A 160 -2.05 -6.74 10.85
N ASN A 161 -2.48 -6.04 11.90
CA ASN A 161 -1.66 -5.88 13.10
C ASN A 161 -1.58 -7.22 13.84
N LEU A 162 -0.41 -7.59 14.36
CA LEU A 162 -0.30 -8.78 15.20
C LEU A 162 -1.10 -8.60 16.51
N ASN A 163 -1.70 -9.69 16.98
CA ASN A 163 -2.21 -9.79 18.34
C ASN A 163 -1.07 -9.72 19.38
N PRO A 164 -1.37 -9.40 20.66
CA PRO A 164 -0.35 -9.37 21.72
C PRO A 164 0.45 -10.68 21.85
N ASP A 165 -0.19 -11.83 21.58
CA ASP A 165 0.43 -13.17 21.58
C ASP A 165 1.29 -13.46 20.33
N ARG A 166 1.24 -12.57 19.33
CA ARG A 166 1.96 -12.62 18.06
C ARG A 166 1.68 -13.86 17.21
N THR A 167 0.55 -14.53 17.40
CA THR A 167 0.23 -15.76 16.65
C THR A 167 -0.65 -15.50 15.43
N SER A 168 -1.52 -14.49 15.52
CA SER A 168 -2.58 -14.15 14.57
C SER A 168 -2.68 -12.64 14.39
N TYR A 169 -3.49 -12.19 13.43
CA TYR A 169 -3.82 -10.77 13.34
C TYR A 169 -4.92 -10.43 14.34
N ASN A 170 -4.89 -9.20 14.84
CA ASN A 170 -5.89 -8.66 15.74
C ASN A 170 -7.18 -8.34 14.98
N GLU A 171 -8.23 -9.12 15.25
CA GLU A 171 -9.54 -8.98 14.61
C GLU A 171 -10.30 -7.73 15.11
N ASP A 172 -9.98 -7.21 16.29
CA ASP A 172 -10.52 -5.95 16.83
C ASP A 172 -9.87 -4.71 16.19
N ARG A 173 -8.85 -4.92 15.35
CA ARG A 173 -8.19 -3.86 14.59
C ARG A 173 -8.48 -3.99 13.10
N ASN A 174 -8.28 -2.86 12.43
CA ASN A 174 -8.40 -2.81 10.98
C ASN A 174 -7.43 -3.76 10.31
N TYR A 175 -7.96 -4.51 9.34
CA TYR A 175 -7.22 -5.39 8.47
C TYR A 175 -7.40 -4.97 7.01
N TYR A 176 -6.46 -5.36 6.16
CA TYR A 176 -6.37 -4.86 4.80
C TYR A 176 -6.19 -6.03 3.83
N THR A 177 -7.13 -6.20 2.89
CA THR A 177 -7.02 -7.24 1.86
C THR A 177 -6.02 -6.81 0.79
N LEU A 178 -5.10 -7.69 0.42
CA LEU A 178 -4.17 -7.44 -0.69
C LEU A 178 -4.83 -7.72 -2.04
N TYR A 179 -4.47 -6.90 -3.02
CA TYR A 179 -4.87 -7.03 -4.41
C TYR A 179 -3.66 -7.15 -5.34
N ASN A 180 -3.84 -7.90 -6.41
CA ASN A 180 -2.81 -8.16 -7.42
C ASN A 180 -2.59 -6.98 -8.39
N LYS A 181 -3.32 -5.89 -8.20
CA LYS A 181 -3.24 -4.68 -9.01
C LYS A 181 -2.87 -3.52 -8.09
N SER A 182 -1.67 -3.01 -8.27
CA SER A 182 -1.16 -1.82 -7.60
C SER A 182 -1.11 -0.66 -8.59
N ASP A 183 -1.38 0.55 -8.13
CA ASP A 183 -1.23 1.78 -8.92
C ASP A 183 0.23 2.29 -8.96
N ILE A 184 1.11 1.74 -8.12
CA ILE A 184 2.56 1.91 -8.19
C ILE A 184 3.25 0.59 -8.53
N LYS A 185 4.40 0.67 -9.23
CA LYS A 185 5.14 -0.51 -9.71
C LYS A 185 6.37 -0.87 -8.88
N LYS A 186 6.92 0.09 -8.13
CA LYS A 186 8.17 -0.05 -7.39
C LYS A 186 8.05 0.71 -6.08
N LEU A 187 8.51 0.09 -5.00
CA LEU A 187 8.74 0.78 -3.74
C LEU A 187 10.19 1.25 -3.64
N PRO A 188 10.46 2.34 -2.90
CA PRO A 188 11.82 2.75 -2.57
C PRO A 188 12.58 1.60 -1.91
N SER A 189 13.89 1.53 -2.13
CA SER A 189 14.75 0.49 -1.58
C SER A 189 15.47 0.90 -0.30
N SER A 190 15.43 2.19 0.06
CA SER A 190 16.02 2.73 1.29
C SER A 190 15.28 3.98 1.79
N PRO A 191 15.47 4.38 3.06
CA PRO A 191 14.99 5.66 3.57
C PRO A 191 15.46 6.87 2.75
N GLU A 192 16.66 6.81 2.19
CA GLU A 192 17.23 7.87 1.35
C GLU A 192 16.54 7.94 -0.02
N GLU A 193 16.33 6.81 -0.71
CA GLU A 193 15.55 6.78 -1.96
C GLU A 193 14.12 7.27 -1.71
N PHE A 194 13.55 6.94 -0.55
CA PHE A 194 12.26 7.46 -0.13
C PHE A 194 12.28 8.98 0.02
N ARG A 195 13.20 9.53 0.80
CA ARG A 195 13.34 10.97 1.04
C ARG A 195 13.58 11.77 -0.24
N ASN A 196 14.37 11.24 -1.17
CA ASN A 196 14.77 11.93 -2.39
C ASN A 196 13.63 12.09 -3.40
N GLN A 197 12.50 11.42 -3.21
CA GLN A 197 11.30 11.66 -4.01
C GLN A 197 10.63 13.00 -3.72
N PHE A 198 10.93 13.64 -2.59
CA PHE A 198 10.21 14.82 -2.12
C PHE A 198 11.09 16.06 -2.09
N LYS A 199 10.48 17.21 -2.41
CA LYS A 199 11.08 18.52 -2.12
C LYS A 199 10.77 18.88 -0.68
N MET A 200 11.76 19.30 0.10
CA MET A 200 11.51 19.79 1.45
C MET A 200 11.26 21.29 1.43
N ASP A 201 10.29 21.74 2.23
CA ASP A 201 10.09 23.17 2.46
C ASP A 201 11.36 23.78 3.07
N LYS A 202 11.71 25.00 2.65
CA LYS A 202 12.96 25.66 3.08
C LYS A 202 13.00 25.86 4.59
N LYS A 203 11.87 26.23 5.19
CA LYS A 203 11.77 26.45 6.64
C LYS A 203 11.89 25.13 7.38
N ALA A 204 11.17 24.11 6.92
CA ALA A 204 11.23 22.77 7.50
C ALA A 204 12.65 22.18 7.44
N GLU A 205 13.38 22.40 6.34
CA GLU A 205 14.77 21.94 6.21
C GLU A 205 15.71 22.67 7.18
N GLN A 206 15.53 23.98 7.37
CA GLN A 206 16.30 24.75 8.36
C GLN A 206 16.06 24.24 9.79
N GLU A 207 14.80 23.99 10.15
CA GLU A 207 14.44 23.44 11.46
C GLU A 207 15.03 22.05 11.68
N ARG A 208 14.96 21.17 10.66
CA ARG A 208 15.55 19.82 10.71
C ARG A 208 17.07 19.85 10.91
N LEU A 209 17.78 20.73 10.20
CA LEU A 209 19.22 20.91 10.34
C LEU A 209 19.60 21.49 11.71
N ALA A 210 18.78 22.38 12.26
CA ALA A 210 18.99 22.91 13.60
C ALA A 210 18.86 21.81 14.67
N GLU A 211 17.86 20.93 14.56
CA GLU A 211 17.65 19.82 15.50
C GLU A 211 18.77 18.77 15.44
N GLN A 212 19.35 18.51 14.26
CA GLN A 212 20.49 17.60 14.12
C GLN A 212 21.79 18.12 14.75
N ASN A 213 21.94 19.43 14.89
CA ASN A 213 23.13 20.07 15.43
C ASN A 213 23.04 20.34 16.95
N ARG A 214 21.97 19.87 17.60
CA ARG A 214 21.68 20.05 19.02
C ARG A 214 21.97 18.78 19.81
#